data_AF-A0A3A0C678-F1
#
_entry.id   AF-A0A3A0C678-F1
#
_cell.length_a   1.000
_cell.length_b   1.000
_cell.length_c   1.000
_cell.angle_alpha   90.00
_cell.angle_beta   90.00
_cell.angle_gamma   90.00
#
_symmetry.space_group_name_H-M   'P 1'
#
loop_
_entity.id
_entity.type
_entity.pdbx_description
1 polymer ?
#
loop_
_entity_poly.entity_id
_entity_poly.type
_entity_poly.pdbx_seq_one_letter_code
_entity_poly.pdbx_strand_id
1 'polypeptide(L)'
;MLSWSRPDPLTRDLIHLINARRHDHGDTEAAIDTLQAFIEQGREQDLLTVLAALDEEMAEWMFDLVAEASCSVIMDSSSDEKGSYAVMAALELPLQANLGQPLRLKIDPMVTAELLHRHLQIPAGAVVRVEPRLLTDATLEGLTLQMLNEHLANIADSQRTPAIASRLYPPVENTAFLFFELIGMPDPGLPDSLEEPERRALLEGLVEQCAELALAPDTLEVPVYASYALFDAQNAVRLHRLADETAAVWRDLDPMVRARTIVHLHTQCGNGVYMPVWTDLFDPELPEDHGPVWTSPDVWVFTADLPIEWPGEMLTNRLLAEGCTRFENHIVETPDN
;
A
#
# COMPACT_ATOMS: atom_id res chain seq x y z
N MET A 1 -12.52 -38.67 8.70
CA MET A 1 -13.48 -37.75 9.31
C MET A 1 -12.74 -36.45 9.56
N LEU A 2 -13.04 -35.39 8.80
CA LEU A 2 -12.55 -34.05 9.14
C LEU A 2 -13.22 -33.68 10.47
N SER A 3 -12.43 -33.53 11.54
CA SER A 3 -12.97 -33.06 12.81
C SER A 3 -13.32 -31.60 12.64
N TRP A 4 -14.61 -31.27 12.63
CA TRP A 4 -15.08 -29.89 12.73
C TRP A 4 -14.79 -29.41 14.14
N SER A 5 -13.58 -28.90 14.37
CA SER A 5 -13.24 -28.20 15.59
C SER A 5 -14.00 -26.88 15.61
N ARG A 6 -14.51 -26.50 16.79
CA ARG A 6 -15.07 -25.15 16.96
C ARG A 6 -13.98 -24.12 16.69
N PRO A 7 -14.28 -23.01 15.99
CA PRO A 7 -13.35 -21.90 15.87
C PRO A 7 -12.90 -21.43 17.25
N ASP A 8 -11.65 -20.97 17.36
CA ASP A 8 -11.18 -20.27 18.54
C ASP A 8 -11.97 -18.97 18.77
N PRO A 9 -11.95 -18.41 19.99
CA PRO A 9 -12.75 -17.24 20.33
C PRO A 9 -12.53 -16.06 19.37
N LEU A 10 -11.28 -15.75 19.03
CA LEU A 10 -10.94 -14.61 18.19
C LEU A 10 -11.44 -14.81 16.75
N THR A 11 -11.27 -16.01 16.17
CA THR A 11 -11.87 -16.35 14.87
C THR A 11 -13.40 -16.28 14.90
N ARG A 12 -14.02 -16.71 15.99
CA ARG A 12 -15.48 -16.61 16.16
C ARG A 12 -15.92 -15.13 16.20
N ASP A 13 -15.16 -14.27 16.87
CA ASP A 13 -15.50 -12.86 17.00
C ASP A 13 -15.36 -12.13 15.65
N LEU A 14 -14.37 -12.47 14.82
CA LEU A 14 -14.29 -12.03 13.41
C LEU A 14 -15.51 -12.48 12.58
N ILE A 15 -15.94 -13.74 12.75
CA ILE A 15 -17.15 -14.24 12.08
C ILE A 15 -18.40 -13.45 12.53
N HIS A 16 -18.48 -13.09 13.82
CA HIS A 16 -19.58 -12.28 14.33
C HIS A 16 -19.56 -10.86 13.75
N LEU A 17 -18.40 -10.24 13.66
CA LEU A 17 -18.17 -8.93 13.05
C LEU A 17 -18.66 -8.90 11.59
N ILE A 18 -18.22 -9.85 10.76
CA ILE A 18 -18.63 -9.94 9.35
C ILE A 18 -20.16 -10.14 9.23
N ASN A 19 -20.72 -11.01 10.07
CA ASN A 19 -22.17 -11.24 10.07
C ASN A 19 -22.95 -10.02 10.56
N ALA A 20 -22.46 -9.28 11.56
CA ALA A 20 -23.10 -8.07 12.05
C ALA A 20 -23.14 -6.99 10.97
N ARG A 21 -22.02 -6.79 10.25
CA ARG A 21 -21.97 -5.85 9.11
C ARG A 21 -22.95 -6.24 8.01
N ARG A 22 -23.04 -7.53 7.64
CA ARG A 22 -24.01 -8.02 6.64
C ARG A 22 -25.47 -7.79 6.99
N HIS A 23 -25.79 -7.54 8.26
CA HIS A 23 -27.14 -7.23 8.72
C HIS A 23 -27.28 -5.77 9.18
N ASP A 24 -26.34 -4.88 8.80
CA ASP A 24 -26.35 -3.44 9.15
C ASP A 24 -26.43 -3.17 10.66
N HIS A 25 -25.73 -3.99 11.45
CA HIS A 25 -25.71 -3.92 12.91
C HIS A 25 -24.29 -3.85 13.50
N GLY A 26 -23.29 -3.47 12.70
CA GLY A 26 -21.89 -3.42 13.11
C GLY A 26 -21.57 -2.24 14.03
N ASP A 27 -20.74 -2.49 15.04
CA ASP A 27 -20.10 -1.48 15.89
C ASP A 27 -18.65 -1.33 15.44
N THR A 28 -18.28 -0.13 14.99
CA THR A 28 -16.94 0.18 14.44
C THR A 28 -15.85 0.05 15.50
N GLU A 29 -16.09 0.51 16.73
CA GLU A 29 -15.08 0.45 17.80
C GLU A 29 -14.79 -1.00 18.17
N ALA A 30 -15.84 -1.80 18.38
CA ALA A 30 -15.69 -3.23 18.64
C ALA A 30 -15.05 -4.00 17.47
N ALA A 31 -15.25 -3.50 16.24
CA ALA A 31 -14.63 -4.07 15.05
C ALA A 31 -13.11 -3.81 15.03
N ILE A 32 -12.70 -2.57 15.29
CA ILE A 32 -11.29 -2.18 15.40
C ILE A 32 -10.61 -2.99 16.52
N ASP A 33 -11.21 -3.10 17.71
CA ASP A 33 -10.68 -3.90 18.82
C ASP A 33 -10.44 -5.36 18.40
N THR A 34 -11.40 -5.95 17.68
CA THR A 34 -11.30 -7.34 17.21
C THR A 34 -10.14 -7.49 16.22
N LEU A 35 -10.02 -6.58 15.25
CA LEU A 35 -8.98 -6.63 14.21
C LEU A 35 -7.59 -6.34 14.80
N GLN A 36 -7.48 -5.40 15.73
CA GLN A 36 -6.25 -5.12 16.45
C GLN A 36 -5.77 -6.35 17.23
N ALA A 37 -6.68 -7.09 17.88
CA ALA A 37 -6.33 -8.35 18.55
C ALA A 37 -5.79 -9.44 17.60
N PHE A 38 -6.18 -9.45 16.32
CA PHE A 38 -5.55 -10.31 15.31
C PHE A 38 -4.13 -9.86 14.98
N ILE A 39 -3.94 -8.55 14.80
CA ILE A 39 -2.64 -7.94 14.47
C ILE A 39 -1.64 -8.21 15.60
N GLU A 40 -2.03 -7.97 16.85
CA GLU A 40 -1.21 -8.23 18.05
C GLU A 40 -0.81 -9.70 18.21
N GLN A 41 -1.66 -10.62 17.75
CA GLN A 41 -1.38 -12.07 17.77
C GLN A 41 -0.57 -12.55 16.55
N GLY A 42 -0.12 -11.65 15.68
CA GLY A 42 0.60 -11.99 14.45
C GLY A 42 -0.24 -12.79 13.45
N ARG A 43 -1.58 -12.62 13.49
CA ARG A 43 -2.55 -13.32 12.63
C ARG A 43 -3.00 -12.47 11.44
N GLU A 44 -2.15 -11.55 10.97
CA GLU A 44 -2.44 -10.71 9.81
C GLU A 44 -2.76 -11.52 8.55
N GLN A 45 -2.07 -12.65 8.32
CA GLN A 45 -2.32 -13.50 7.15
C GLN A 45 -3.73 -14.10 7.14
N ASP A 46 -4.31 -14.36 8.31
CA ASP A 46 -5.69 -14.84 8.42
C ASP A 46 -6.65 -13.74 7.94
N LEU A 47 -6.41 -12.48 8.32
CA LEU A 47 -7.20 -11.33 7.89
C LEU A 47 -7.10 -11.13 6.37
N LEU A 48 -5.89 -11.15 5.81
CA LEU A 48 -5.68 -11.02 4.36
C LEU A 48 -6.35 -12.14 3.57
N THR A 49 -6.33 -13.37 4.10
CA THR A 49 -7.01 -14.51 3.49
C THR A 49 -8.53 -14.32 3.48
N VAL A 50 -9.09 -13.76 4.57
CA VAL A 50 -10.52 -13.45 4.64
C VAL A 50 -10.88 -12.32 3.67
N LEU A 51 -10.11 -11.23 3.63
CA LEU A 51 -10.31 -10.13 2.68
C LEU A 51 -10.41 -10.61 1.24
N ALA A 52 -9.49 -11.47 0.81
CA ALA A 52 -9.49 -12.05 -0.54
C ALA A 52 -10.73 -12.91 -0.88
N ALA A 53 -11.46 -13.37 0.14
CA ALA A 53 -12.66 -14.20 -0.01
C ALA A 53 -13.98 -13.42 0.12
N LEU A 54 -13.91 -12.14 0.49
CA LEU A 54 -15.07 -11.27 0.60
C LEU A 54 -15.47 -10.69 -0.77
N ASP A 55 -16.71 -10.25 -0.86
CA ASP A 55 -17.14 -9.36 -1.94
C ASP A 55 -16.51 -7.97 -1.78
N GLU A 56 -16.47 -7.20 -2.88
CA GLU A 56 -15.79 -5.90 -2.98
C GLU A 56 -16.17 -4.93 -1.85
N GLU A 57 -17.46 -4.69 -1.65
CA GLU A 57 -17.97 -3.75 -0.63
C GLU A 57 -17.56 -4.17 0.79
N MET A 58 -17.64 -5.47 1.10
CA MET A 58 -17.25 -5.98 2.41
C MET A 58 -15.72 -6.00 2.59
N ALA A 59 -14.98 -6.25 1.52
CA ALA A 59 -13.52 -6.23 1.52
C ALA A 59 -12.99 -4.81 1.74
N GLU A 60 -13.49 -3.82 1.00
CA GLU A 60 -13.15 -2.40 1.15
C GLU A 60 -13.40 -1.94 2.60
N TRP A 61 -14.62 -2.20 3.12
CA TRP A 61 -14.97 -1.86 4.49
C TRP A 61 -14.03 -2.50 5.53
N MET A 62 -13.76 -3.81 5.40
CA MET A 62 -12.90 -4.50 6.37
C MET A 62 -11.44 -4.06 6.22
N PHE A 63 -11.00 -3.73 5.02
CA PHE A 63 -9.65 -3.25 4.74
C PHE A 63 -9.40 -1.90 5.41
N ASP A 64 -10.34 -0.96 5.32
CA ASP A 64 -10.25 0.34 6.00
C ASP A 64 -10.13 0.17 7.52
N LEU A 65 -10.92 -0.75 8.10
CA LEU A 65 -10.84 -1.04 9.53
C LEU A 65 -9.53 -1.73 9.94
N VAL A 66 -8.98 -2.60 9.09
CA VAL A 66 -7.67 -3.23 9.33
C VAL A 66 -6.56 -2.18 9.24
N ALA A 67 -6.64 -1.28 8.27
CA ALA A 67 -5.72 -0.17 8.12
C ALA A 67 -5.73 0.70 9.38
N GLU A 68 -6.91 1.12 9.83
CA GLU A 68 -7.08 1.88 11.07
C GLU A 68 -6.56 1.10 12.28
N ALA A 69 -6.99 -0.15 12.50
CA ALA A 69 -6.57 -0.96 13.65
C ALA A 69 -5.05 -1.19 13.72
N SER A 70 -4.36 -1.20 12.57
CA SER A 70 -2.90 -1.31 12.53
C SER A 70 -2.17 0.01 12.81
N CYS A 71 -2.85 1.13 12.60
CA CYS A 71 -2.26 2.47 12.58
C CYS A 71 -2.88 3.44 13.59
N SER A 72 -3.78 3.00 14.46
CA SER A 72 -4.37 3.83 15.52
C SER A 72 -4.32 3.10 16.87
N VAL A 73 -4.06 3.86 17.94
CA VAL A 73 -4.09 3.36 19.32
C VAL A 73 -4.76 4.41 20.20
N ILE A 74 -5.69 3.98 21.04
CA ILE A 74 -6.29 4.81 22.09
C ILE A 74 -5.25 5.04 23.18
N MET A 75 -5.02 6.31 23.53
CA MET A 75 -4.15 6.69 24.64
C MET A 75 -4.96 6.85 25.92
N ASP A 76 -4.52 6.21 27.00
CA ASP A 76 -5.08 6.38 28.33
C ASP A 76 -4.85 7.82 28.82
N SER A 77 -5.86 8.67 28.73
CA SER A 77 -5.83 10.02 29.31
C SER A 77 -6.27 9.96 30.77
N SER A 78 -5.60 10.71 31.65
CA SER A 78 -5.93 10.80 33.08
C SER A 78 -7.25 11.56 33.38
N SER A 79 -7.99 11.99 32.36
CA SER A 79 -9.21 12.79 32.46
C SER A 79 -10.39 12.09 31.78
N ASP A 80 -11.61 12.28 32.34
CA ASP A 80 -12.91 11.82 31.78
C ASP A 80 -13.27 12.47 30.41
N GLU A 81 -12.32 13.09 29.72
CA GLU A 81 -12.51 13.58 28.34
C GLU A 81 -12.45 12.41 27.35
N LYS A 82 -13.05 12.59 26.16
CA LYS A 82 -12.96 11.60 25.08
C LYS A 82 -11.51 11.12 24.90
N GLY A 83 -11.32 9.83 24.66
CA GLY A 83 -9.98 9.25 24.47
C GLY A 83 -9.20 10.02 23.42
N SER A 84 -7.93 10.30 23.70
CA SER A 84 -7.01 10.87 22.72
C SER A 84 -6.32 9.76 21.96
N TYR A 85 -6.05 9.94 20.67
CA TYR A 85 -5.50 8.89 19.83
C TYR A 85 -4.06 9.20 19.41
N ALA A 86 -3.29 8.14 19.21
CA ALA A 86 -2.09 8.16 18.41
C ALA A 86 -2.40 7.50 17.06
N VAL A 87 -2.02 8.14 15.96
CA VAL A 87 -2.23 7.65 14.58
C VAL A 87 -0.93 7.67 13.80
N MET A 88 -0.63 6.59 13.07
CA MET A 88 0.46 6.54 12.11
C MET A 88 -0.05 6.80 10.69
N ALA A 89 0.51 7.82 10.06
CA ALA A 89 0.13 8.29 8.73
C ALA A 89 1.29 8.20 7.75
N ALA A 90 0.95 8.16 6.46
CA ALA A 90 1.88 8.25 5.36
C ALA A 90 1.43 9.30 4.34
N LEU A 91 2.43 9.92 3.69
CA LEU A 91 2.25 10.71 2.47
C LEU A 91 3.10 10.11 1.36
N GLU A 92 2.50 9.91 0.20
CA GLU A 92 3.20 9.51 -1.02
C GLU A 92 3.83 10.73 -1.67
N LEU A 93 5.13 10.62 -1.98
CA LEU A 93 5.93 11.70 -2.52
C LEU A 93 6.58 11.26 -3.81
N PRO A 94 6.41 12.04 -4.90
CA PRO A 94 7.00 11.70 -6.19
C PRO A 94 8.53 11.88 -6.13
N LEU A 95 9.25 10.92 -6.68
CA LEU A 95 10.71 10.97 -6.85
C LEU A 95 11.08 11.51 -8.23
N GLN A 96 12.27 12.09 -8.33
CA GLN A 96 12.82 12.46 -9.63
C GLN A 96 13.17 11.22 -10.45
N ALA A 97 13.01 11.28 -11.77
CA ALA A 97 13.35 10.17 -12.67
C ALA A 97 14.86 9.79 -12.65
N ASN A 98 15.74 10.74 -12.31
CA ASN A 98 17.19 10.55 -12.35
C ASN A 98 17.79 10.53 -10.94
N LEU A 99 17.47 9.50 -10.15
CA LEU A 99 17.98 9.34 -8.80
C LEU A 99 19.48 9.02 -8.78
N GLY A 100 20.23 9.76 -7.96
CA GLY A 100 21.63 9.46 -7.70
C GLY A 100 21.77 8.24 -6.76
N GLN A 101 22.83 7.44 -6.95
CA GLN A 101 23.17 6.36 -6.03
C GLN A 101 24.45 6.70 -5.24
N PRO A 102 24.49 6.49 -3.91
CA PRO A 102 23.42 5.96 -3.06
C PRO A 102 22.34 6.99 -2.74
N LEU A 103 21.09 6.52 -2.58
CA LEU A 103 19.95 7.34 -2.18
C LEU A 103 20.18 7.97 -0.79
N ARG A 104 19.85 9.25 -0.66
CA ARG A 104 19.94 9.94 0.63
C ARG A 104 18.60 9.86 1.36
N LEU A 105 17.54 10.33 0.72
CA LEU A 105 16.14 10.32 1.17
C LEU A 105 16.01 10.67 2.65
N LYS A 106 16.49 11.87 3.00
CA LYS A 106 16.55 12.40 4.36
C LYS A 106 15.87 13.74 4.44
N ILE A 107 15.18 13.95 5.54
CA ILE A 107 14.50 15.20 5.90
C ILE A 107 14.85 15.57 7.35
N ASP A 108 14.62 16.83 7.72
CA ASP A 108 14.69 17.27 9.11
C ASP A 108 13.33 17.03 9.79
N PRO A 109 13.23 16.14 10.79
CA PRO A 109 11.95 15.84 11.44
C PRO A 109 11.27 17.06 12.06
N MET A 110 12.04 18.02 12.60
CA MET A 110 11.46 19.18 13.28
C MET A 110 10.89 20.17 12.29
N VAL A 111 11.61 20.42 11.19
CA VAL A 111 11.16 21.32 10.12
C VAL A 111 9.95 20.71 9.42
N THR A 112 10.00 19.41 9.12
CA THR A 112 8.88 18.71 8.47
C THR A 112 7.66 18.64 9.39
N ALA A 113 7.81 18.42 10.70
CA ALA A 113 6.69 18.47 11.63
C ALA A 113 5.98 19.84 11.63
N GLU A 114 6.74 20.94 11.55
CA GLU A 114 6.17 22.29 11.44
C GLU A 114 5.42 22.50 10.11
N LEU A 115 5.97 21.99 9.00
CA LEU A 115 5.31 22.03 7.69
C LEU A 115 4.00 21.25 7.71
N LEU A 116 4.01 20.03 8.24
CA LEU A 116 2.82 19.18 8.37
C LEU A 116 1.77 19.87 9.25
N HIS A 117 2.15 20.41 10.41
CA HIS A 117 1.24 21.16 11.27
C HIS A 117 0.53 22.30 10.54
N ARG A 118 1.30 23.06 9.75
CA ARG A 118 0.79 24.24 9.06
C ARG A 118 -0.13 23.87 7.89
N HIS A 119 0.26 22.90 7.08
CA HIS A 119 -0.38 22.62 5.80
C HIS A 119 -1.45 21.54 5.87
N LEU A 120 -1.39 20.65 6.87
CA LEU A 120 -2.44 19.66 7.15
C LEU A 120 -3.46 20.14 8.19
N GLN A 121 -3.36 21.40 8.63
CA GLN A 121 -4.27 22.02 9.62
C GLN A 121 -4.39 21.23 10.93
N ILE A 122 -3.29 20.60 11.35
CA ILE A 122 -3.27 19.74 12.55
C ILE A 122 -3.48 20.62 13.80
N PRO A 123 -4.41 20.25 14.71
CA PRO A 123 -4.70 21.03 15.90
C PRO A 123 -3.45 21.30 16.75
N ALA A 124 -3.37 22.49 17.35
CA ALA A 124 -2.23 22.89 18.19
C ALA A 124 -2.03 22.03 19.45
N GLY A 125 -3.02 21.22 19.83
CA GLY A 125 -2.93 20.26 20.94
C GLY A 125 -2.33 18.90 20.56
N ALA A 126 -2.25 18.60 19.26
CA ALA A 126 -1.63 17.37 18.78
C ALA A 126 -0.12 17.56 18.57
N VAL A 127 0.63 16.47 18.68
CA VAL A 127 2.07 16.44 18.43
C VAL A 127 2.32 15.67 17.14
N VAL A 128 3.07 16.27 16.21
CA VAL A 128 3.56 15.60 15.01
C VAL A 128 4.98 15.11 15.23
N ARG A 129 5.21 13.82 15.02
CA ARG A 129 6.55 13.21 14.99
C ARG A 129 6.81 12.63 13.62
N VAL A 130 8.00 12.84 13.08
CA VAL A 130 8.31 12.52 11.69
C VAL A 130 9.49 11.57 11.62
N GLU A 131 9.38 10.54 10.79
CA GLU A 131 10.50 9.66 10.49
C GLU A 131 11.57 10.42 9.68
N PRO A 132 12.85 10.39 10.10
CA PRO A 132 13.90 11.21 9.48
C PRO A 132 14.31 10.75 8.07
N ARG A 133 13.88 9.56 7.65
CA ARG A 133 14.18 9.01 6.33
C ARG A 133 12.88 8.76 5.59
N LEU A 134 12.82 9.20 4.34
CA LEU A 134 11.74 8.81 3.44
C LEU A 134 11.95 7.35 3.04
N LEU A 135 10.91 6.55 3.17
CA LEU A 135 10.94 5.13 2.90
C LEU A 135 10.64 4.89 1.42
N THR A 136 11.17 3.81 0.86
CA THR A 136 10.83 3.36 -0.49
C THR A 136 9.87 2.18 -0.40
N ASP A 137 9.12 1.92 -1.46
CA ASP A 137 8.34 0.70 -1.65
C ASP A 137 9.15 -0.57 -1.30
N ALA A 138 10.38 -0.69 -1.81
CA ALA A 138 11.27 -1.81 -1.49
C ALA A 138 11.69 -1.87 0.00
N THR A 139 11.64 -0.75 0.72
CA THR A 139 11.88 -0.70 2.16
C THR A 139 10.63 -1.10 2.95
N LEU A 140 9.45 -0.67 2.50
CA LEU A 140 8.16 -0.93 3.13
C LEU A 140 7.71 -2.38 2.96
N GLU A 141 8.05 -3.03 1.85
CA GLU A 141 7.65 -4.41 1.55
C GLU A 141 8.03 -5.41 2.68
N GLY A 142 9.11 -5.12 3.41
CA GLY A 142 9.56 -5.95 4.53
C GLY A 142 8.86 -5.70 5.88
N LEU A 143 7.95 -4.73 5.95
CA LEU A 143 7.19 -4.40 7.16
C LEU A 143 5.88 -5.21 7.21
N THR A 144 5.37 -5.40 8.42
CA THR A 144 4.09 -6.06 8.70
C THR A 144 3.14 -5.12 9.44
N LEU A 145 1.84 -5.43 9.46
CA LEU A 145 0.87 -4.63 10.22
C LEU A 145 1.19 -4.66 11.72
N GLN A 146 1.65 -5.81 12.21
CA GLN A 146 2.08 -5.99 13.59
C GLN A 146 3.23 -5.05 13.95
N MET A 147 4.22 -4.90 13.06
CA MET A 147 5.35 -3.99 13.32
C MET A 147 4.92 -2.52 13.36
N LEU A 148 3.99 -2.10 12.49
CA LEU A 148 3.44 -0.74 12.52
C LEU A 148 2.68 -0.49 13.83
N ASN A 149 1.80 -1.42 14.23
CA ASN A 149 1.04 -1.33 15.46
C ASN A 149 1.95 -1.29 16.70
N GLU A 150 2.95 -2.17 16.78
CA GLU A 150 3.92 -2.18 17.88
C GLU A 150 4.73 -0.87 17.96
N HIS A 151 5.15 -0.33 16.83
CA HIS A 151 5.87 0.95 16.80
C HIS A 151 5.00 2.08 17.36
N LEU A 152 3.75 2.17 16.91
CA LEU A 152 2.81 3.19 17.36
C LEU A 152 2.44 3.03 18.84
N ALA A 153 2.16 1.82 19.29
CA ALA A 153 1.84 1.52 20.69
C ALA A 153 2.99 1.93 21.62
N ASN A 154 4.24 1.62 21.25
CA ASN A 154 5.41 2.06 22.01
C ASN A 154 5.51 3.60 22.12
N ILE A 155 5.11 4.32 21.08
CA ILE A 155 5.09 5.78 21.08
C ILE A 155 3.97 6.33 21.97
N ALA A 156 2.77 5.75 21.89
CA ALA A 156 1.65 6.10 22.74
C ALA A 156 2.02 5.91 24.23
N ASP A 157 2.74 4.84 24.54
CA ASP A 157 3.29 4.54 25.87
C ASP A 157 4.51 5.40 26.24
N SER A 158 4.85 6.40 25.43
CA SER A 158 6.00 7.31 25.63
C SER A 158 7.35 6.59 25.77
N GLN A 159 7.49 5.42 25.14
CA GLN A 159 8.75 4.68 25.12
C GLN A 159 9.70 5.21 24.03
N ARG A 160 11.00 4.98 24.22
CA ARG A 160 12.02 5.37 23.23
C ARG A 160 12.12 4.28 22.16
N THR A 161 11.48 4.50 21.02
CA THR A 161 11.46 3.55 19.90
C THR A 161 12.55 3.89 18.86
N PRO A 162 13.21 2.89 18.25
CA PRO A 162 14.01 3.11 17.05
C PRO A 162 13.14 3.56 15.88
N ALA A 163 13.77 4.12 14.84
CA ALA A 163 13.10 4.42 13.58
C ALA A 163 12.54 3.13 12.93
N ILE A 164 11.40 3.24 12.25
CA ILE A 164 10.69 2.12 11.60
C ILE A 164 11.61 1.32 10.67
N ALA A 165 12.48 2.00 9.91
CA ALA A 165 13.46 1.34 9.05
C ALA A 165 14.80 2.09 9.01
N SER A 166 15.91 1.34 9.09
CA SER A 166 17.27 1.91 9.10
C SER A 166 18.03 1.75 7.78
N ARG A 167 17.71 0.74 6.97
CA ARG A 167 18.34 0.49 5.67
C ARG A 167 17.35 0.80 4.56
N LEU A 168 17.71 1.71 3.67
CA LEU A 168 16.93 1.98 2.46
C LEU A 168 17.36 1.03 1.35
N TYR A 169 16.37 0.46 0.69
CA TYR A 169 16.55 -0.26 -0.56
C TYR A 169 16.23 0.66 -1.75
N PRO A 170 16.84 0.42 -2.93
CA PRO A 170 16.46 1.13 -4.15
C PRO A 170 14.95 0.99 -4.38
N PRO A 171 14.24 2.08 -4.72
CA PRO A 171 12.82 1.99 -4.99
C PRO A 171 12.60 1.24 -6.30
N VAL A 172 11.46 0.58 -6.42
CA VAL A 172 11.02 -0.03 -7.67
C VAL A 172 10.16 0.96 -8.45
N GLU A 173 9.29 1.69 -7.76
CA GLU A 173 8.50 2.79 -8.32
C GLU A 173 9.15 4.16 -8.08
N ASN A 174 8.71 5.19 -8.81
CA ASN A 174 9.21 6.56 -8.60
C ASN A 174 8.52 7.26 -7.41
N THR A 175 8.32 6.53 -6.32
CA THR A 175 7.56 6.99 -5.15
C THR A 175 8.35 6.73 -3.87
N ALA A 176 8.37 7.73 -2.99
CA ALA A 176 8.86 7.61 -1.63
C ALA A 176 7.75 7.99 -0.65
N PHE A 177 7.85 7.45 0.56
CA PHE A 177 6.83 7.60 1.58
C PHE A 177 7.38 8.37 2.77
N LEU A 178 6.68 9.44 3.14
CA LEU A 178 6.90 10.17 4.39
C LEU A 178 6.00 9.59 5.47
N PHE A 179 6.59 8.92 6.46
CA PHE A 179 5.87 8.42 7.62
C PHE A 179 5.91 9.45 8.75
N PHE A 180 4.76 9.66 9.40
CA PHE A 180 4.65 10.53 10.56
C PHE A 180 3.55 10.06 11.50
N GLU A 181 3.69 10.43 12.76
CA GLU A 181 2.76 10.10 13.83
C GLU A 181 2.03 11.36 14.30
N LEU A 182 0.72 11.25 14.47
CA LEU A 182 -0.15 12.25 15.08
C LEU A 182 -0.54 11.77 16.47
N ILE A 183 -0.08 12.45 17.51
CA ILE A 183 -0.29 12.03 18.91
C ILE A 183 -1.17 13.06 19.61
N GLY A 184 -2.20 12.60 20.32
CA GLY A 184 -3.11 13.48 21.05
C GLY A 184 -4.26 14.01 20.18
N MET A 185 -4.63 13.29 19.12
CA MET A 185 -5.77 13.65 18.28
C MET A 185 -7.09 13.40 19.03
N PRO A 186 -8.11 14.29 18.91
CA PRO A 186 -9.37 14.18 19.65
C PRO A 186 -10.34 13.12 19.11
N ASP A 187 -10.11 12.65 17.89
CA ASP A 187 -10.82 11.57 17.20
C ASP A 187 -9.77 10.75 16.42
N PRO A 188 -9.95 9.44 16.20
CA PRO A 188 -9.11 8.71 15.27
C PRO A 188 -9.46 9.19 13.86
N GLY A 189 -8.45 9.56 13.10
CA GLY A 189 -8.67 10.07 11.75
C GLY A 189 -7.51 10.91 11.25
N LEU A 190 -7.46 11.00 9.93
CA LEU A 190 -6.45 11.78 9.21
C LEU A 190 -7.10 13.03 8.61
N PRO A 191 -6.29 14.02 8.20
CA PRO A 191 -6.81 15.17 7.47
C PRO A 191 -7.48 14.74 6.16
N ASP A 192 -8.77 15.01 6.01
CA ASP A 192 -9.58 14.55 4.87
C ASP A 192 -9.43 15.40 3.59
N SER A 193 -8.72 16.53 3.66
CA SER A 193 -8.56 17.44 2.53
C SER A 193 -7.20 18.12 2.53
N LEU A 194 -6.67 18.31 1.33
CA LEU A 194 -5.46 19.07 1.09
C LEU A 194 -5.69 19.94 -0.13
N GLU A 195 -5.78 21.25 0.10
CA GLU A 195 -6.04 22.24 -0.94
C GLU A 195 -4.76 22.49 -1.78
N GLU A 196 -4.93 22.99 -3.02
CA GLU A 196 -3.80 23.15 -3.96
C GLU A 196 -2.65 24.04 -3.44
N PRO A 197 -2.91 25.19 -2.78
CA PRO A 197 -1.84 25.99 -2.20
C PRO A 197 -1.05 25.25 -1.11
N GLU A 198 -1.75 24.45 -0.31
CA GLU A 198 -1.20 23.64 0.78
C GLU A 198 -0.37 22.48 0.22
N ARG A 199 -0.86 21.79 -0.83
CA ARG A 199 -0.09 20.76 -1.55
C ARG A 199 1.23 21.31 -2.06
N ARG A 200 1.17 22.46 -2.75
CA ARG A 200 2.36 23.10 -3.31
C ARG A 200 3.33 23.51 -2.20
N ALA A 201 2.86 24.20 -1.17
CA ALA A 201 3.72 24.69 -0.10
C ALA A 201 4.37 23.54 0.70
N LEU A 202 3.62 22.46 0.97
CA LEU A 202 4.14 21.27 1.64
C LEU A 202 5.24 20.61 0.80
N LEU A 203 4.98 20.39 -0.49
CA LEU A 203 5.95 19.73 -1.37
C LEU A 203 7.19 20.59 -1.61
N GLU A 204 7.05 21.90 -1.79
CA GLU A 204 8.18 22.84 -1.89
C GLU A 204 9.07 22.76 -0.64
N GLY A 205 8.47 22.80 0.56
CA GLY A 205 9.22 22.68 1.81
C GLY A 205 9.91 21.33 2.02
N LEU A 206 9.37 20.25 1.44
CA LEU A 206 10.01 18.93 1.44
C LEU A 206 11.16 18.85 0.42
N VAL A 207 10.97 19.39 -0.79
CA VAL A 207 11.99 19.44 -1.85
C VAL A 207 13.21 20.28 -1.43
N GLU A 208 13.00 21.37 -0.70
CA GLU A 208 14.09 22.18 -0.13
C GLU A 208 15.02 21.38 0.79
N GLN A 209 14.48 20.38 1.49
CA GLN A 209 15.23 19.50 2.37
C GLN A 209 15.81 18.29 1.64
N CYS A 210 15.04 17.73 0.69
CA CYS A 210 15.36 16.51 -0.03
C CYS A 210 15.25 16.71 -1.55
N ALA A 211 16.37 17.07 -2.18
CA ALA A 211 16.46 17.32 -3.62
C ALA A 211 16.23 16.09 -4.52
N GLU A 212 16.03 14.90 -3.97
CA GLU A 212 15.64 13.69 -4.72
C GLU A 212 14.13 13.64 -5.00
N LEU A 213 13.34 14.46 -4.31
CA LEU A 213 11.89 14.59 -4.55
C LEU A 213 11.63 15.42 -5.82
N ALA A 214 10.57 15.06 -6.52
CA ALA A 214 10.06 15.82 -7.65
C ALA A 214 9.05 16.87 -7.18
N LEU A 215 9.06 18.04 -7.82
CA LEU A 215 8.06 19.07 -7.58
C LEU A 215 6.84 18.83 -8.48
N ALA A 216 5.99 17.89 -8.09
CA ALA A 216 4.73 17.57 -8.75
C ALA A 216 3.56 17.68 -7.73
N PRO A 217 3.09 18.88 -7.41
CA PRO A 217 2.08 19.07 -6.36
C PRO A 217 0.72 18.46 -6.71
N ASP A 218 0.43 18.25 -7.98
CA ASP A 218 -0.83 17.66 -8.45
C ASP A 218 -0.92 16.14 -8.16
N THR A 219 0.21 15.48 -7.89
CA THR A 219 0.26 14.06 -7.52
C THR A 219 0.24 13.85 -6.01
N LEU A 220 0.30 14.93 -5.21
CA LEU A 220 0.29 14.82 -3.76
C LEU A 220 -1.15 14.64 -3.27
N GLU A 221 -1.45 13.48 -2.70
CA GLU A 221 -2.76 13.20 -2.12
C GLU A 221 -2.81 13.55 -0.62
N VAL A 222 -4.01 13.41 -0.03
CA VAL A 222 -4.19 13.55 1.42
C VAL A 222 -3.41 12.45 2.15
N PRO A 223 -2.97 12.68 3.41
CA PRO A 223 -2.37 11.62 4.18
C PRO A 223 -3.33 10.45 4.41
N VAL A 224 -2.80 9.23 4.30
CA VAL A 224 -3.54 7.98 4.54
C VAL A 224 -2.90 7.20 5.69
N TYR A 225 -3.59 6.17 6.21
CA TYR A 225 -2.99 5.28 7.20
C TYR A 225 -1.74 4.63 6.61
N ALA A 226 -0.66 4.56 7.39
CA ALA A 226 0.62 4.07 6.89
C ALA A 226 0.59 2.61 6.37
N SER A 227 -0.42 1.84 6.78
CA SER A 227 -0.70 0.51 6.25
C SER A 227 -1.06 0.50 4.77
N TYR A 228 -1.72 1.54 4.22
CA TYR A 228 -2.02 1.61 2.78
C TYR A 228 -0.72 1.65 1.99
N ALA A 229 0.19 2.57 2.33
CA ALA A 229 1.52 2.64 1.73
C ALA A 229 2.29 1.32 1.81
N LEU A 230 2.13 0.56 2.91
CA LEU A 230 2.70 -0.78 3.05
C LEU A 230 2.07 -1.78 2.07
N PHE A 231 0.76 -1.77 1.91
CA PHE A 231 0.06 -2.63 0.95
C PHE A 231 0.43 -2.29 -0.49
N ASP A 232 0.46 -1.01 -0.83
CA ASP A 232 0.84 -0.52 -2.15
C ASP A 232 2.26 -0.95 -2.49
N ALA A 233 3.20 -0.75 -1.56
CA ALA A 233 4.57 -1.21 -1.68
C ALA A 233 4.68 -2.74 -1.85
N GLN A 234 3.98 -3.52 -1.03
CA GLN A 234 3.99 -4.98 -1.13
C GLN A 234 3.46 -5.44 -2.50
N ASN A 235 2.42 -4.79 -3.02
CA ASN A 235 1.85 -5.11 -4.32
C ASN A 235 2.80 -4.72 -5.46
N ALA A 236 3.31 -3.49 -5.45
CA ALA A 236 4.26 -2.98 -6.44
C ALA A 236 5.51 -3.88 -6.54
N VAL A 237 6.15 -4.17 -5.41
CA VAL A 237 7.38 -4.96 -5.37
C VAL A 237 7.12 -6.42 -5.78
N ARG A 238 6.01 -7.03 -5.33
CA ARG A 238 5.65 -8.40 -5.72
C ARG A 238 5.35 -8.48 -7.21
N LEU A 239 4.64 -7.50 -7.78
CA LEU A 239 4.34 -7.44 -9.20
C LEU A 239 5.61 -7.31 -10.04
N HIS A 240 6.54 -6.45 -9.63
CA HIS A 240 7.83 -6.30 -10.32
C HIS A 240 8.69 -7.56 -10.23
N ARG A 241 8.77 -8.21 -9.06
CA ARG A 241 9.45 -9.51 -8.95
C ARG A 241 8.85 -10.56 -9.86
N LEU A 242 7.52 -10.62 -9.90
CA LEU A 242 6.79 -11.53 -10.76
C LEU A 242 7.07 -11.26 -12.25
N ALA A 243 7.19 -9.98 -12.63
CA ALA A 243 7.60 -9.58 -13.98
C ALA A 243 9.06 -9.99 -14.28
N ASP A 244 9.98 -9.77 -13.35
CA ASP A 244 11.39 -10.16 -13.48
C ASP A 244 11.56 -11.68 -13.61
N GLU A 245 10.86 -12.46 -12.78
CA GLU A 245 10.84 -13.92 -12.85
C GLU A 245 10.32 -14.40 -14.20
N THR A 246 9.25 -13.80 -14.70
CA THR A 246 8.71 -14.10 -16.03
C THR A 246 9.67 -13.73 -17.15
N ALA A 247 10.32 -12.57 -17.08
CA ALA A 247 11.32 -12.17 -18.04
C ALA A 247 12.51 -13.15 -18.05
N ALA A 248 12.91 -13.64 -16.87
CA ALA A 248 13.95 -14.66 -16.76
C ALA A 248 13.53 -15.99 -17.42
N VAL A 249 12.33 -16.49 -17.11
CA VAL A 249 11.79 -17.71 -17.72
C VAL A 249 11.67 -17.55 -19.25
N TRP A 250 11.16 -16.41 -19.71
CA TRP A 250 11.03 -16.09 -21.14
C TRP A 250 12.37 -16.14 -21.88
N ARG A 251 13.42 -15.57 -21.27
CA ARG A 251 14.78 -15.59 -21.83
C ARG A 251 15.37 -17.00 -21.91
N ASP A 252 14.97 -17.90 -21.02
CA ASP A 252 15.42 -19.29 -21.00
C ASP A 252 14.68 -20.19 -22.03
N LEU A 253 13.56 -19.72 -22.61
CA LEU A 253 12.85 -20.45 -23.66
C LEU A 253 13.67 -20.52 -24.96
N ASP A 254 13.63 -21.68 -25.63
CA ASP A 254 14.17 -21.84 -26.98
C ASP A 254 13.52 -20.81 -27.93
N PRO A 255 14.26 -20.16 -28.85
CA PRO A 255 13.72 -19.13 -29.73
C PRO A 255 12.47 -19.56 -30.53
N MET A 256 12.37 -20.84 -30.93
CA MET A 256 11.18 -21.33 -31.64
C MET A 256 9.96 -21.48 -30.72
N VAL A 257 10.17 -21.78 -29.44
CA VAL A 257 9.12 -21.88 -28.41
C VAL A 257 8.72 -20.48 -27.95
N ARG A 258 9.70 -19.59 -27.78
CA ARG A 258 9.49 -18.18 -27.43
C ARG A 258 8.58 -17.47 -28.44
N ALA A 259 8.80 -17.67 -29.74
CA ALA A 259 7.97 -17.09 -30.81
C ALA A 259 6.50 -17.55 -30.81
N ARG A 260 6.14 -18.50 -29.94
CA ARG A 260 4.88 -19.23 -29.85
C ARG A 260 4.25 -19.18 -28.46
N THR A 261 4.94 -18.52 -27.52
CA THR A 261 4.56 -18.46 -26.12
C THR A 261 3.89 -17.13 -25.83
N ILE A 262 2.76 -17.17 -25.11
CA ILE A 262 2.09 -15.98 -24.61
C ILE A 262 2.21 -15.99 -23.09
N VAL A 263 2.61 -14.86 -22.52
CA VAL A 263 2.64 -14.63 -21.08
C VAL A 263 1.34 -13.95 -20.69
N HIS A 264 0.57 -14.58 -19.81
CA HIS A 264 -0.58 -13.96 -19.18
C HIS A 264 -0.27 -13.65 -17.73
N LEU A 265 -0.44 -12.38 -17.35
CA LEU A 265 -0.45 -11.97 -15.95
C LEU A 265 -1.89 -12.12 -15.42
N HIS A 266 -2.09 -13.04 -14.49
CA HIS A 266 -3.37 -13.23 -13.82
C HIS A 266 -3.34 -12.54 -12.46
N THR A 267 -4.27 -11.61 -12.27
CA THR A 267 -4.55 -11.04 -10.95
C THR A 267 -5.77 -11.74 -10.38
N GLN A 268 -5.67 -12.19 -9.13
CA GLN A 268 -6.80 -12.73 -8.38
C GLN A 268 -7.40 -11.62 -7.54
N CYS A 269 -8.59 -11.17 -7.94
CA CYS A 269 -9.44 -10.21 -7.23
C CYS A 269 -10.64 -10.97 -6.63
N GLY A 270 -11.35 -10.37 -5.66
CA GLY A 270 -12.40 -11.01 -4.86
C GLY A 270 -13.36 -11.94 -5.62
N ASN A 271 -13.85 -12.99 -4.95
CA ASN A 271 -14.64 -14.12 -5.49
C ASN A 271 -13.99 -14.99 -6.58
N GLY A 272 -12.68 -14.86 -6.82
CA GLY A 272 -11.96 -15.74 -7.74
C GLY A 272 -12.23 -15.44 -9.21
N VAL A 273 -12.57 -14.18 -9.52
CA VAL A 273 -12.57 -13.72 -10.91
C VAL A 273 -11.13 -13.44 -11.32
N TYR A 274 -10.61 -14.29 -12.19
CA TYR A 274 -9.34 -14.10 -12.88
C TYR A 274 -9.55 -13.01 -13.93
N MET A 275 -8.99 -11.81 -13.72
CA MET A 275 -8.91 -10.82 -14.78
C MET A 275 -7.59 -11.03 -15.53
N PRO A 276 -7.62 -11.51 -16.79
CA PRO A 276 -6.42 -11.49 -17.61
C PRO A 276 -6.09 -10.03 -17.91
N VAL A 277 -5.00 -9.53 -17.36
CA VAL A 277 -4.46 -8.23 -17.77
C VAL A 277 -3.61 -8.48 -19.00
N TRP A 278 -4.15 -8.13 -20.16
CA TRP A 278 -3.44 -8.28 -21.43
C TRP A 278 -2.38 -7.18 -21.53
N THR A 279 -1.12 -7.58 -21.61
CA THR A 279 0.01 -6.70 -21.89
C THR A 279 0.54 -7.02 -23.29
N ASP A 280 0.67 -5.98 -24.12
CA ASP A 280 1.49 -5.99 -25.32
C ASP A 280 2.87 -6.57 -25.01
N LEU A 281 3.21 -7.64 -25.72
CA LEU A 281 4.48 -8.33 -25.52
C LEU A 281 5.56 -7.65 -26.38
N PHE A 282 6.43 -6.89 -25.73
CA PHE A 282 7.64 -6.34 -26.34
C PHE A 282 8.78 -7.35 -26.20
N ASP A 283 9.45 -7.66 -27.32
CA ASP A 283 10.68 -8.44 -27.26
C ASP A 283 11.84 -7.50 -26.86
N PRO A 284 12.47 -7.70 -25.69
CA PRO A 284 13.55 -6.85 -25.22
C PRO A 284 14.82 -6.94 -26.08
N GLU A 285 14.92 -7.91 -27.00
CA GLU A 285 16.00 -8.00 -27.98
C GLU A 285 15.72 -7.18 -29.25
N LEU A 286 14.50 -6.64 -29.40
CA LEU A 286 14.10 -5.76 -30.51
C LEU A 286 14.18 -4.27 -30.12
N PRO A 287 14.46 -3.38 -31.07
CA PRO A 287 14.41 -1.93 -30.84
C PRO A 287 13.04 -1.46 -30.34
N GLU A 288 12.98 -0.44 -29.48
CA GLU A 288 11.72 0.12 -28.93
C GLU A 288 10.73 0.55 -30.04
N ASP A 289 11.25 0.98 -31.18
CA ASP A 289 10.53 1.37 -32.39
C ASP A 289 9.98 0.19 -33.21
N HIS A 290 10.29 -1.06 -32.83
CA HIS A 290 9.74 -2.26 -33.46
C HIS A 290 8.26 -2.49 -33.08
N GLY A 291 7.78 -1.87 -31.99
CA GLY A 291 6.44 -2.13 -31.47
C GLY A 291 6.29 -3.54 -30.90
N PRO A 292 5.10 -3.89 -30.38
CA PRO A 292 4.89 -5.18 -29.76
C PRO A 292 4.88 -6.31 -30.79
N VAL A 293 5.48 -7.45 -30.43
CA VAL A 293 5.56 -8.64 -31.30
C VAL A 293 4.18 -9.23 -31.55
N TRP A 294 3.24 -8.97 -30.65
CA TRP A 294 1.84 -9.33 -30.79
C TRP A 294 0.94 -8.37 -29.99
N THR A 295 -0.22 -8.03 -30.57
CA THR A 295 -1.27 -7.20 -29.97
C THR A 295 -2.58 -7.96 -30.09
N SER A 296 -3.34 -8.12 -28.99
CA SER A 296 -4.63 -8.83 -29.04
C SER A 296 -5.69 -7.99 -29.78
N PRO A 297 -6.45 -8.55 -30.73
CA PRO A 297 -7.48 -7.83 -31.47
C PRO A 297 -8.80 -7.64 -30.70
N ASP A 298 -9.03 -8.34 -29.58
CA ASP A 298 -10.33 -8.39 -28.90
C ASP A 298 -10.21 -8.20 -27.37
N VAL A 299 -9.90 -6.98 -26.92
CA VAL A 299 -10.21 -6.52 -25.55
C VAL A 299 -10.53 -5.04 -25.55
N TRP A 300 -11.68 -4.68 -24.98
CA TRP A 300 -12.00 -3.31 -24.58
C TRP A 300 -11.25 -2.99 -23.30
N VAL A 301 -10.00 -2.58 -23.44
CA VAL A 301 -9.28 -1.89 -22.39
C VAL A 301 -9.76 -0.44 -22.44
N PHE A 302 -10.28 0.10 -21.34
CA PHE A 302 -10.30 1.56 -21.18
C PHE A 302 -8.86 2.01 -20.89
N THR A 303 -8.01 1.94 -21.92
CA THR A 303 -6.70 2.59 -21.97
C THR A 303 -6.84 3.70 -23.00
N ALA A 304 -6.74 4.94 -22.52
CA ALA A 304 -6.39 6.04 -23.40
C ALA A 304 -5.00 5.73 -24.00
N ASP A 305 -4.93 5.73 -25.32
CA ASP A 305 -3.77 5.69 -26.22
C ASP A 305 -2.39 6.00 -25.60
N LEU A 306 -1.81 5.05 -24.87
CA LEU A 306 -0.38 5.06 -24.53
C LEU A 306 0.23 3.68 -24.83
N PRO A 307 1.40 3.63 -25.50
CA PRO A 307 2.15 2.40 -25.69
C PRO A 307 2.52 1.84 -24.31
N ILE A 308 2.60 0.53 -24.15
CA ILE A 308 2.91 -0.10 -22.87
C ILE A 308 4.32 0.27 -22.43
N GLU A 309 4.41 1.32 -21.65
CA GLU A 309 5.37 1.40 -20.57
C GLU A 309 4.94 0.35 -19.53
N TRP A 310 5.92 -0.40 -19.02
CA TRP A 310 5.85 -1.34 -17.89
C TRP A 310 4.82 -0.91 -16.84
N PRO A 311 4.10 -1.86 -16.20
CA PRO A 311 2.81 -1.59 -15.56
C PRO A 311 2.89 -0.37 -14.65
N GLY A 312 2.39 0.76 -15.15
CA GLY A 312 2.42 2.03 -14.44
C GLY A 312 1.40 2.06 -13.30
N GLU A 313 1.58 3.04 -12.40
CA GLU A 313 0.75 3.35 -11.22
C GLU A 313 -0.78 3.20 -11.46
N MET A 314 -1.27 3.52 -12.66
CA MET A 314 -2.70 3.40 -13.00
C MET A 314 -3.27 1.97 -12.94
N LEU A 315 -2.48 0.94 -13.28
CA LEU A 315 -2.94 -0.45 -13.22
C LEU A 315 -2.96 -0.92 -11.75
N THR A 316 -1.93 -0.57 -10.99
CA THR A 316 -1.80 -0.89 -9.55
C THR A 316 -2.95 -0.29 -8.76
N ASN A 317 -3.22 1.02 -8.90
CA ASN A 317 -4.28 1.74 -8.19
C ASN A 317 -5.68 1.19 -8.47
N ARG A 318 -5.91 0.65 -9.67
CA ARG A 318 -7.20 0.06 -10.06
C ARG A 318 -7.38 -1.38 -9.59
N LEU A 319 -6.31 -2.17 -9.60
CA LEU A 319 -6.32 -3.53 -9.03
C LEU A 319 -6.47 -3.49 -7.50
N LEU A 320 -5.99 -2.44 -6.86
CA LEU A 320 -6.21 -2.13 -5.44
C LEU A 320 -7.70 -1.87 -5.15
N ALA A 321 -8.35 -1.03 -5.96
CA ALA A 321 -9.80 -0.77 -5.84
C ALA A 321 -10.65 -2.05 -6.02
N GLU A 322 -10.18 -3.03 -6.79
CA GLU A 322 -10.87 -4.30 -7.03
C GLU A 322 -10.48 -5.42 -6.02
N GLY A 323 -9.66 -5.12 -5.00
CA GLY A 323 -9.30 -6.07 -3.94
C GLY A 323 -8.38 -7.21 -4.37
N CYS A 324 -7.51 -6.99 -5.36
CA CYS A 324 -6.61 -8.01 -5.89
C CYS A 324 -5.40 -8.22 -4.96
N THR A 325 -5.20 -9.44 -4.45
CA THR A 325 -4.18 -9.75 -3.41
C THR A 325 -3.19 -10.83 -3.81
N ARG A 326 -3.43 -11.53 -4.92
CA ARG A 326 -2.55 -12.59 -5.43
C ARG A 326 -2.32 -12.42 -6.93
N PHE A 327 -1.06 -12.51 -7.32
CA PHE A 327 -0.61 -12.36 -8.70
C PHE A 327 0.05 -13.67 -9.14
N GLU A 328 -0.42 -14.25 -10.24
CA GLU A 328 0.12 -15.50 -10.79
C GLU A 328 0.40 -15.35 -12.28
N ASN A 329 1.50 -15.90 -12.76
CA ASN A 329 1.77 -15.97 -14.20
C ASN A 329 1.40 -17.33 -14.75
N HIS A 330 0.64 -17.32 -15.84
CA HIS A 330 0.37 -18.50 -16.64
C HIS A 330 1.07 -18.36 -17.99
N ILE A 331 2.00 -19.26 -18.25
CA ILE A 331 2.66 -19.41 -19.55
C ILE A 331 1.87 -20.47 -20.32
N VAL A 332 1.21 -20.08 -21.41
CA VAL A 332 0.38 -20.98 -22.21
C VAL A 332 1.00 -21.11 -23.61
N GLU A 333 1.28 -22.34 -24.00
CA GLU A 333 1.70 -22.70 -25.36
C GLU A 333 0.44 -22.84 -26.23
N THR A 334 0.30 -22.05 -27.29
CA THR A 334 -0.84 -22.18 -28.21
C THR A 334 -0.53 -23.21 -29.30
N PRO A 335 -1.37 -24.23 -29.54
CA PRO A 335 -1.08 -25.28 -30.51
C PRO A 335 -1.01 -24.81 -31.97
N ASP A 336 -1.65 -23.68 -32.28
CA ASP A 336 -1.80 -23.16 -33.65
C ASP A 336 -0.90 -21.96 -33.97
N ASN A 337 -0.04 -21.57 -33.03
CA ASN A 337 1.14 -20.75 -33.28
C ASN A 337 2.27 -21.33 -32.44
#